data_AF-S8DHT3-F1
#
_entry.id   AF-S8DHT3-F1
#
_cell.length_a   1.000
_cell.length_b   1.000
_cell.length_c   1.000
_cell.angle_alpha   90.00
_cell.angle_beta   90.00
_cell.angle_gamma   90.00
#
_symmetry.space_group_name_H-M   'P 1'
#
loop_
_entity.id
_entity.type
_entity.pdbx_description
1 polymer ?
#
loop_
_entity_poly.entity_id
_entity_poly.type
_entity_poly.pdbx_seq_one_letter_code
_entity_poly.pdbx_strand_id
1 'polypeptide(L)'
;GVAAGKAAGMEVVAVPSLPKQSHLFSEADEVINSLLDLRPEKWGLPTFEDWIESTLPMEPWYLGGPVIKGFGRGSKVLGIPTANLSTDGFSDVLAEHPSGVYFGWAGLSDRGAAYKMVMSVGWNPYFDNAEKTIEPWLLHEFEEDFYGEELRLIIVGYVRPEANFPSLEELIARIHEDRRIAEKALDSVRYSDHKYDPRLKK
;
A
#
# COMPACT_ATOMS: atom_id res chain seq x y z
N GLY A 1 1.11 27.09 -10.46
CA GLY A 1 1.16 25.91 -11.33
C GLY A 1 2.58 25.71 -11.84
N VAL A 2 2.88 24.55 -12.43
CA VAL A 2 4.27 24.17 -12.77
C VAL A 2 5.02 25.23 -13.57
N ALA A 3 4.47 25.66 -14.72
CA ALA A 3 5.10 26.67 -15.57
C ALA A 3 5.45 27.98 -14.84
N ALA A 4 4.57 28.46 -13.95
CA ALA A 4 4.81 29.68 -13.19
C ALA A 4 5.93 29.51 -12.13
N GLY A 5 5.99 28.34 -11.47
CA GLY A 5 7.07 28.04 -10.52
C GLY A 5 8.42 27.93 -11.22
N LYS A 6 8.48 27.24 -12.37
CA LYS A 6 9.69 27.15 -13.20
C LYS A 6 10.13 28.53 -13.72
N ALA A 7 9.20 29.35 -14.20
CA ALA A 7 9.49 30.73 -14.63
C ALA A 7 10.04 31.61 -13.50
N ALA A 8 9.72 31.30 -12.24
CA ALA A 8 10.24 31.99 -11.05
C ALA A 8 11.57 31.42 -10.55
N GLY A 9 12.15 30.42 -11.21
CA GLY A 9 13.40 29.76 -10.78
C GLY A 9 13.24 28.82 -9.59
N MET A 10 12.03 28.32 -9.32
CA MET A 10 11.77 27.37 -8.24
C MET A 10 11.97 25.92 -8.70
N GLU A 11 12.29 25.06 -7.73
CA GLU A 11 12.09 23.61 -7.85
C GLU A 11 10.61 23.30 -7.61
N VAL A 12 10.04 22.44 -8.46
CA VAL A 12 8.61 22.16 -8.49
C VAL A 12 8.38 20.66 -8.45
N VAL A 13 7.69 20.21 -7.41
CA VAL A 13 7.10 18.87 -7.34
C VAL A 13 5.62 18.96 -7.74
N ALA A 14 5.20 18.15 -8.70
CA ALA A 14 3.82 18.08 -9.15
C ALA A 14 3.13 16.82 -8.59
N VAL A 15 1.90 16.99 -8.10
CA VAL A 15 1.01 15.89 -7.68
C VAL A 15 -0.23 15.92 -8.58
N PRO A 16 -0.26 15.15 -9.68
CA PRO A 16 -1.41 15.13 -10.57
C PRO A 16 -2.64 14.59 -9.84
N SER A 17 -3.80 15.24 -10.02
CA SER A 17 -5.07 14.73 -9.50
C SER A 17 -5.52 13.43 -10.19
N LEU A 18 -5.00 13.16 -11.39
CA LEU A 18 -5.23 11.94 -12.14
C LEU A 18 -3.89 11.26 -12.47
N PRO A 19 -3.67 9.99 -12.05
CA PRO A 19 -2.41 9.26 -12.25
C PRO A 19 -1.95 9.20 -13.72
N LYS A 20 -2.88 9.22 -14.69
CA LYS A 20 -2.60 9.16 -16.14
C LYS A 20 -2.19 10.50 -16.76
N GLN A 21 -2.16 11.59 -16.00
CA GLN A 21 -1.84 12.93 -16.50
C GLN A 21 -0.42 13.39 -16.15
N SER A 22 0.44 12.51 -15.63
CA SER A 22 1.83 12.83 -15.29
C SER A 22 2.62 13.47 -16.45
N HIS A 23 2.35 13.05 -17.69
CA HIS A 23 2.94 13.63 -18.91
C HIS A 23 2.60 15.13 -19.11
N LEU A 24 1.51 15.63 -18.53
CA LEU A 24 1.15 17.06 -18.58
C LEU A 24 2.01 17.92 -17.62
N PHE A 25 2.78 17.29 -16.75
CA PHE A 25 3.62 17.95 -15.75
C PHE A 25 5.11 17.70 -16.02
N SER A 26 5.50 17.45 -17.28
CA SER A 26 6.88 17.15 -17.69
C SER A 26 7.89 18.27 -17.40
N GLU A 27 7.41 19.49 -17.17
CA GLU A 27 8.25 20.64 -16.75
C GLU A 27 8.58 20.63 -15.24
N ALA A 28 7.91 19.79 -14.44
CA ALA A 28 8.19 19.66 -13.02
C ALA A 28 9.50 18.90 -12.80
N ASP A 29 10.19 19.21 -11.71
CA ASP A 29 11.45 18.55 -11.36
C ASP A 29 11.20 17.13 -10.81
N GLU A 30 10.03 16.90 -10.20
CA GLU A 30 9.54 15.58 -9.83
C GLU A 30 8.01 15.51 -9.98
N VAL A 31 7.50 14.38 -10.44
CA VAL A 31 6.07 14.09 -10.48
C VAL A 31 5.80 12.90 -9.56
N ILE A 32 5.01 13.11 -8.52
CA ILE A 32 4.64 12.08 -7.54
C ILE A 32 3.14 11.79 -7.60
N ASN A 33 2.74 10.60 -7.16
CA ASN A 33 1.33 10.19 -7.19
C ASN A 33 0.54 10.73 -5.99
N SER A 34 1.23 11.00 -4.89
CA SER A 34 0.63 11.49 -3.65
C SER A 34 1.60 12.36 -2.86
N LEU A 35 1.08 13.26 -2.03
CA LEU A 35 1.90 13.97 -1.05
C LEU A 35 2.57 13.04 -0.03
N LEU A 36 2.04 11.83 0.19
CA LEU A 36 2.70 10.82 1.03
C LEU A 36 4.06 10.35 0.46
N ASP A 37 4.27 10.57 -0.84
CA ASP A 37 5.49 10.18 -1.54
C ASP A 37 6.57 11.27 -1.49
N LEU A 38 6.22 12.46 -1.00
CA LEU A 38 7.16 13.57 -0.93
C LEU A 38 8.30 13.23 0.04
N ARG A 39 9.52 13.42 -0.45
CA ARG A 39 10.77 13.22 0.31
C ARG A 39 11.54 14.54 0.32
N PRO A 40 11.26 15.43 1.29
CA PRO A 40 11.84 16.78 1.34
C PRO A 40 13.37 16.76 1.36
N GLU A 41 13.98 15.70 1.90
CA GLU A 41 15.43 15.52 1.95
C GLU A 41 16.11 15.43 0.58
N LYS A 42 15.39 15.03 -0.49
CA LYS A 42 15.91 15.08 -1.87
C LYS A 42 16.26 16.50 -2.31
N TRP A 43 15.61 17.48 -1.69
CA TRP A 43 15.70 18.90 -1.99
C TRP A 43 16.47 19.66 -0.90
N GLY A 44 17.21 18.94 -0.04
CA GLY A 44 17.97 19.54 1.07
C GLY A 44 17.11 20.10 2.20
N LEU A 45 15.82 19.77 2.23
CA LEU A 45 14.91 20.15 3.30
C LEU A 45 14.92 19.10 4.43
N PRO A 46 14.55 19.46 5.67
CA PRO A 46 14.41 18.49 6.75
C PRO A 46 13.38 17.40 6.43
N THR A 47 13.64 16.17 6.88
CA THR A 47 12.65 15.09 6.84
C THR A 47 11.42 15.44 7.66
N PHE A 48 10.25 14.98 7.25
CA PHE A 48 9.08 15.07 8.11
C PHE A 48 9.27 14.22 9.38
N GLU A 49 8.87 14.76 10.52
CA GLU A 49 9.01 14.09 11.84
C GLU A 49 7.92 13.03 12.09
N ASP A 50 6.93 12.95 11.21
CA ASP A 50 5.82 11.99 11.28
C ASP A 50 6.20 10.59 10.76
N TRP A 51 7.29 10.45 10.00
CA TRP A 51 7.82 9.14 9.60
C TRP A 51 8.47 8.42 10.79
N ILE A 52 7.92 7.27 11.15
CA ILE A 52 8.38 6.43 12.25
C ILE A 52 8.81 5.08 11.68
N GLU A 53 10.07 4.71 11.91
CA GLU A 53 10.64 3.44 11.45
C GLU A 53 10.42 3.13 9.96
N SER A 54 10.60 4.13 9.09
CA SER A 54 10.36 4.02 7.64
C SER A 54 8.90 3.78 7.25
N THR A 55 7.97 4.11 8.14
CA THR A 55 6.53 4.09 7.88
C THR A 55 5.91 5.45 8.20
N LEU A 56 4.82 5.78 7.51
CA LEU A 56 3.99 6.93 7.83
C LEU A 56 2.73 6.45 8.56
N PRO A 57 2.52 6.80 9.83
CA PRO A 57 1.29 6.49 10.56
C PRO A 57 0.08 7.10 9.88
N MET A 58 -1.05 6.38 9.90
CA MET A 58 -2.32 6.87 9.38
C MET A 58 -3.44 6.67 10.39
N GLU A 59 -4.53 7.42 10.25
CA GLU A 59 -5.78 7.06 10.93
C GLU A 59 -6.23 5.68 10.42
N PRO A 60 -6.56 4.72 11.30
CA PRO A 60 -6.91 3.39 10.85
C PRO A 60 -8.12 3.38 9.93
N TRP A 61 -7.99 2.70 8.80
CA TRP A 61 -9.08 2.45 7.87
C TRP A 61 -9.25 0.95 7.63
N TYR A 62 -10.43 0.57 7.20
CA TYR A 62 -10.91 -0.80 7.30
C TYR A 62 -11.40 -1.29 5.94
N LEU A 63 -10.99 -2.49 5.59
CA LEU A 63 -11.44 -3.20 4.40
C LEU A 63 -11.80 -4.63 4.78
N GLY A 64 -12.54 -5.31 3.93
CA GLY A 64 -12.76 -6.74 4.09
C GLY A 64 -13.73 -7.31 3.09
N GLY A 65 -13.81 -8.64 3.10
CA GLY A 65 -14.66 -9.42 2.22
C GLY A 65 -14.05 -10.78 1.93
N PRO A 66 -14.69 -11.56 1.06
CA PRO A 66 -14.23 -12.90 0.72
C PRO A 66 -12.93 -12.83 -0.08
N VAL A 67 -11.98 -13.71 0.25
CA VAL A 67 -10.74 -13.85 -0.52
C VAL A 67 -11.05 -14.46 -1.89
N ILE A 68 -10.75 -13.72 -2.95
CA ILE A 68 -10.96 -14.15 -4.34
C ILE A 68 -9.67 -14.64 -4.97
N LYS A 69 -9.81 -15.47 -6.01
CA LYS A 69 -8.67 -15.87 -6.84
C LYS A 69 -8.22 -14.69 -7.69
N GLY A 70 -6.95 -14.31 -7.55
CA GLY A 70 -6.32 -13.32 -8.43
C GLY A 70 -5.99 -13.88 -9.82
N PHE A 71 -5.25 -13.10 -10.60
CA PHE A 71 -4.86 -13.43 -11.99
C PHE A 71 -3.76 -14.50 -12.12
N GLY A 72 -3.42 -15.21 -11.04
CA GLY A 72 -2.45 -16.31 -11.09
C GLY A 72 -1.02 -15.89 -11.47
N ARG A 73 -0.60 -14.65 -11.14
CA ARG A 73 0.70 -14.07 -11.51
C ARG A 73 1.93 -14.69 -10.82
N GLY A 74 1.81 -15.90 -10.26
CA GLY A 74 2.94 -16.64 -9.70
C GLY A 74 3.46 -16.13 -8.35
N SER A 75 2.74 -15.23 -7.67
CA SER A 75 3.17 -14.66 -6.38
C SER A 75 3.48 -15.75 -5.32
N LYS A 76 2.71 -16.84 -5.30
CA LYS A 76 2.99 -18.04 -4.49
C LYS A 76 4.30 -18.75 -4.86
N VAL A 77 4.65 -18.81 -6.15
CA VAL A 77 5.93 -19.39 -6.63
C VAL A 77 7.12 -18.51 -6.22
N LEU A 78 6.89 -17.19 -6.08
CA LEU A 78 7.87 -16.21 -5.63
C LEU A 78 7.96 -16.12 -4.09
N GLY A 79 7.22 -16.95 -3.34
CA GLY A 79 7.21 -16.94 -1.88
C GLY A 79 6.42 -15.79 -1.24
N ILE A 80 5.55 -15.13 -2.02
CA ILE A 80 4.77 -13.95 -1.62
C ILE A 80 3.28 -14.22 -1.87
N PRO A 81 2.63 -15.14 -1.13
CA PRO A 81 1.23 -15.47 -1.36
C PRO A 81 0.30 -14.30 -0.99
N THR A 82 -0.15 -13.56 -1.99
CA THR A 82 -1.14 -12.48 -1.82
C THR A 82 -2.57 -13.01 -1.92
N ALA A 83 -3.42 -12.58 -1.00
CA ALA A 83 -4.87 -12.72 -1.09
C ALA A 83 -5.41 -11.54 -1.90
N ASN A 84 -6.33 -11.79 -2.83
CA ASN A 84 -7.02 -10.72 -3.55
C ASN A 84 -8.39 -10.52 -2.90
N LEU A 85 -8.86 -9.27 -2.85
CA LEU A 85 -10.22 -8.94 -2.39
C LEU A 85 -10.99 -8.23 -3.51
N SER A 86 -12.30 -8.51 -3.62
CA SER A 86 -13.18 -7.71 -4.47
C SER A 86 -13.32 -6.32 -3.88
N THR A 87 -13.28 -5.28 -4.70
CA THR A 87 -13.44 -3.88 -4.26
C THR A 87 -14.89 -3.42 -4.14
N ASP A 88 -15.84 -4.32 -4.40
CA ASP A 88 -17.26 -4.04 -4.27
C ASP A 88 -17.61 -3.53 -2.86
N GLY A 89 -18.19 -2.34 -2.79
CA GLY A 89 -18.62 -1.73 -1.52
C GLY A 89 -17.56 -0.91 -0.79
N PHE A 90 -16.33 -0.83 -1.29
CA PHE A 90 -15.28 0.03 -0.73
C PHE A 90 -14.41 0.75 -1.77
N SER A 91 -14.90 0.83 -3.00
CA SER A 91 -14.28 1.60 -4.09
C SER A 91 -14.02 3.06 -3.72
N ASP A 92 -14.98 3.71 -3.04
CA ASP A 92 -14.89 5.12 -2.66
C ASP A 92 -13.78 5.33 -1.62
N VAL A 93 -13.71 4.46 -0.61
CA VAL A 93 -12.64 4.47 0.40
C VAL A 93 -11.28 4.25 -0.26
N LEU A 94 -11.18 3.32 -1.20
CA LEU A 94 -9.94 3.09 -1.95
C LEU A 94 -9.57 4.26 -2.84
N ALA A 95 -10.54 4.95 -3.45
CA ALA A 95 -10.28 6.11 -4.30
C ALA A 95 -9.56 7.23 -3.53
N GLU A 96 -9.92 7.44 -2.27
CA GLU A 96 -9.32 8.44 -1.36
C GLU A 96 -7.86 8.11 -0.95
N HIS A 97 -7.46 6.84 -0.99
CA HIS A 97 -6.14 6.40 -0.54
C HIS A 97 -5.17 6.25 -1.71
N PRO A 98 -3.98 6.86 -1.71
CA PRO A 98 -3.06 6.77 -2.84
C PRO A 98 -2.60 5.34 -3.12
N SER A 99 -2.24 5.04 -4.37
CA SER A 99 -1.64 3.75 -4.69
C SER A 99 -0.27 3.61 -4.04
N GLY A 100 0.07 2.41 -3.59
CA GLY A 100 1.32 2.11 -2.91
C GLY A 100 1.22 0.91 -1.98
N VAL A 101 2.19 0.80 -1.08
CA VAL A 101 2.30 -0.29 -0.12
C VAL A 101 1.90 0.20 1.26
N TYR A 102 0.97 -0.52 1.88
CA TYR A 102 0.42 -0.28 3.20
C TYR A 102 0.72 -1.45 4.13
N PHE A 103 0.56 -1.23 5.43
CA PHE A 103 0.75 -2.27 6.44
C PHE A 103 -0.31 -2.18 7.56
N GLY A 104 -0.46 -3.26 8.31
CA GLY A 104 -1.57 -3.39 9.24
C GLY A 104 -1.79 -4.80 9.77
N TRP A 105 -3.01 -5.04 10.19
CA TRP A 105 -3.46 -6.31 10.74
C TRP A 105 -4.57 -6.91 9.88
N ALA A 106 -4.56 -8.23 9.78
CA ALA A 106 -5.50 -9.03 9.04
C ALA A 106 -6.13 -10.06 9.97
N GLY A 107 -7.41 -10.36 9.77
CA GLY A 107 -8.14 -11.38 10.51
C GLY A 107 -8.91 -12.26 9.55
N LEU A 108 -8.76 -13.57 9.70
CA LEU A 108 -9.57 -14.56 8.99
C LEU A 108 -10.65 -15.05 9.96
N SER A 109 -11.91 -14.79 9.64
CA SER A 109 -13.03 -15.02 10.56
C SER A 109 -13.11 -16.48 11.03
N ASP A 110 -12.76 -17.43 10.17
CA ASP A 110 -12.80 -18.87 10.47
C ASP A 110 -11.60 -19.36 11.30
N ARG A 111 -10.54 -18.56 11.42
CA ARG A 111 -9.27 -18.94 12.07
C ARG A 111 -9.02 -18.24 13.40
N GLY A 112 -9.76 -17.16 13.69
CA GLY A 112 -9.79 -16.50 15.00
C GLY A 112 -8.50 -15.80 15.45
N ALA A 113 -7.49 -15.72 14.59
CA ALA A 113 -6.20 -15.10 14.85
C ALA A 113 -6.01 -13.81 14.04
N ALA A 114 -5.27 -12.87 14.64
CA ALA A 114 -4.81 -11.66 13.97
C ALA A 114 -3.40 -11.88 13.41
N TYR A 115 -3.22 -11.55 12.13
CA TYR A 115 -1.97 -11.69 11.39
C TYR A 115 -1.46 -10.31 11.01
N LYS A 116 -0.14 -10.11 11.09
CA LYS A 116 0.49 -8.93 10.46
C LYS A 116 0.32 -9.05 8.95
N MET A 117 0.21 -7.92 8.25
CA MET A 117 0.12 -7.90 6.80
C MET A 117 0.89 -6.74 6.17
N VAL A 118 1.30 -6.94 4.92
CA VAL A 118 1.60 -5.87 3.96
C VAL A 118 0.58 -5.94 2.82
N MET A 119 0.20 -4.80 2.23
CA MET A 119 -0.85 -4.74 1.21
C MET A 119 -0.44 -3.80 0.10
N SER A 120 -0.48 -4.31 -1.13
CA SER A 120 -0.37 -3.46 -2.31
C SER A 120 -1.74 -2.90 -2.66
N VAL A 121 -1.82 -1.59 -2.91
CA VAL A 121 -2.97 -0.91 -3.49
C VAL A 121 -2.50 -0.33 -4.82
N GLY A 122 -3.11 -0.76 -5.93
CA GLY A 122 -2.70 -0.35 -7.28
C GLY A 122 -3.91 -0.18 -8.19
N TRP A 123 -3.70 0.26 -9.43
CA TRP A 123 -4.77 0.39 -10.42
C TRP A 123 -4.91 -0.87 -11.28
N ASN A 124 -6.14 -1.23 -11.64
CA ASN A 124 -6.39 -2.39 -12.50
C ASN A 124 -6.27 -2.05 -14.00
N PRO A 125 -5.21 -2.51 -14.70
CA PRO A 125 -5.00 -2.20 -16.12
C PRO A 125 -6.08 -2.81 -17.03
N TYR A 126 -6.80 -3.84 -16.58
CA TYR A 126 -7.82 -4.51 -17.39
C TYR A 126 -9.18 -3.79 -17.37
N PHE A 127 -9.41 -2.90 -16.42
CA PHE A 127 -10.65 -2.12 -16.30
C PHE A 127 -10.40 -0.64 -16.60
N ASP A 128 -9.55 -0.36 -17.59
CA ASP A 128 -9.08 0.99 -17.95
C ASP A 128 -8.58 1.80 -16.73
N ASN A 129 -8.04 1.14 -15.70
CA ASN A 129 -7.70 1.77 -14.42
C ASN A 129 -8.87 2.59 -13.82
N ALA A 130 -10.12 2.17 -14.01
CA ALA A 130 -11.28 2.79 -13.36
C ALA A 130 -11.34 2.46 -11.87
N GLU A 131 -10.81 1.29 -11.50
CA GLU A 131 -10.85 0.78 -10.13
C GLU A 131 -9.46 0.39 -9.64
N LYS A 132 -9.24 0.59 -8.34
CA LYS A 132 -8.04 0.08 -7.66
C LYS A 132 -8.23 -1.39 -7.32
N THR A 133 -7.13 -2.11 -7.17
CA THR A 133 -7.06 -3.47 -6.66
C THR A 133 -6.26 -3.49 -5.37
N ILE A 134 -6.60 -4.42 -4.48
CA ILE A 134 -5.86 -4.65 -3.24
C ILE A 134 -5.37 -6.08 -3.16
N GLU A 135 -4.10 -6.22 -2.76
CA GLU A 135 -3.42 -7.49 -2.66
C GLU A 135 -2.69 -7.59 -1.31
N PRO A 136 -3.42 -7.88 -0.20
CA PRO A 136 -2.79 -8.18 1.09
C PRO A 136 -1.99 -9.49 1.06
N TRP A 137 -0.78 -9.44 1.60
CA TRP A 137 0.02 -10.59 1.99
C TRP A 137 0.01 -10.69 3.52
N LEU A 138 -0.66 -11.73 4.03
CA LEU A 138 -0.63 -12.09 5.44
C LEU A 138 0.74 -12.70 5.75
N LEU A 139 1.44 -12.13 6.72
CA LEU A 139 2.81 -12.50 7.09
C LEU A 139 2.82 -13.73 7.99
N HIS A 140 2.27 -14.82 7.46
CA HIS A 140 2.10 -16.09 8.12
C HIS A 140 2.17 -17.23 7.10
N GLU A 141 2.71 -18.37 7.52
CA GLU A 141 2.74 -19.58 6.70
C GLU A 141 1.48 -20.39 6.95
N PHE A 142 0.64 -20.51 5.92
CA PHE A 142 -0.59 -21.30 5.97
C PHE A 142 -0.36 -22.66 5.31
N GLU A 143 -0.85 -23.73 5.95
CA GLU A 143 -0.81 -25.09 5.39
C GLU A 143 -1.79 -25.24 4.20
N GLU A 144 -2.91 -24.52 4.26
CA GLU A 144 -3.99 -24.58 3.27
C GLU A 144 -4.35 -23.18 2.76
N ASP A 145 -4.76 -23.10 1.49
CA ASP A 145 -5.31 -21.87 0.92
C ASP A 145 -6.65 -21.51 1.57
N PHE A 146 -6.91 -20.21 1.74
CA PHE A 146 -8.10 -19.67 2.40
C PHE A 146 -9.02 -18.91 1.42
N TYR A 147 -9.13 -19.38 0.17
CA TYR A 147 -10.05 -18.78 -0.80
C TYR A 147 -11.50 -18.91 -0.32
N GLY A 148 -12.26 -17.82 -0.43
CA GLY A 148 -13.64 -17.73 0.03
C GLY A 148 -13.80 -17.45 1.52
N GLU A 149 -12.73 -17.56 2.33
CA GLU A 149 -12.79 -17.12 3.73
C GLU A 149 -12.98 -15.60 3.81
N GLU A 150 -13.72 -15.15 4.82
CA GLU A 150 -13.92 -13.72 5.08
C GLU A 150 -12.65 -13.14 5.71
N LEU A 151 -12.01 -12.22 4.98
CA LEU A 151 -10.82 -11.50 5.41
C LEU A 151 -11.20 -10.10 5.87
N ARG A 152 -10.69 -9.70 7.04
CA ARG A 152 -10.85 -8.36 7.62
C ARG A 152 -9.49 -7.69 7.75
N LEU A 153 -9.38 -6.44 7.31
CA LEU A 153 -8.15 -5.68 7.31
C LEU A 153 -8.30 -4.41 8.15
N ILE A 154 -7.27 -4.12 8.93
CA ILE A 154 -7.06 -2.83 9.61
C ILE A 154 -5.75 -2.28 9.09
N ILE A 155 -5.83 -1.25 8.28
CA ILE A 155 -4.67 -0.57 7.72
C ILE A 155 -4.30 0.57 8.66
N VAL A 156 -3.04 0.60 9.12
CA VAL A 156 -2.60 1.53 10.18
C VAL A 156 -1.50 2.48 9.72
N GLY A 157 -0.96 2.26 8.52
CA GLY A 157 0.04 3.15 7.95
C GLY A 157 0.48 2.78 6.55
N TYR A 158 1.34 3.65 6.03
CA TYR A 158 1.88 3.62 4.69
C TYR A 158 3.39 3.34 4.70
N VAL A 159 3.88 2.56 3.75
CA VAL A 159 5.30 2.20 3.61
C VAL A 159 5.95 3.02 2.49
N ARG A 160 5.40 2.95 1.27
CA ARG A 160 6.01 3.57 0.08
C ARG A 160 5.06 3.63 -1.13
N PRO A 161 5.38 4.46 -2.14
CA PRO A 161 4.68 4.43 -3.43
C PRO A 161 4.92 3.14 -4.20
N GLU A 162 4.08 2.94 -5.22
CA GLU A 162 4.36 2.02 -6.32
C GLU A 162 5.69 2.39 -6.99
N ALA A 163 6.45 1.39 -7.41
CA ALA A 163 7.75 1.57 -8.05
C ALA A 163 7.90 0.57 -9.20
N ASN A 164 8.58 1.00 -10.26
CA ASN A 164 8.99 0.13 -11.34
C ASN A 164 10.34 -0.51 -10.96
N PHE A 165 10.46 -1.82 -11.19
CA PHE A 165 11.69 -2.55 -10.94
C PHE A 165 12.29 -3.03 -12.27
N PRO A 166 13.60 -2.87 -12.47
CA PRO A 166 14.27 -3.29 -13.71
C PRO A 166 14.42 -4.81 -13.81
N SER A 167 14.25 -5.54 -12.70
CA SER A 167 14.35 -7.00 -12.63
C SER A 167 13.34 -7.61 -11.64
N LEU A 168 13.06 -8.90 -11.81
CA LEU A 168 12.21 -9.65 -10.89
C LEU A 168 12.87 -9.79 -9.51
N GLU A 169 14.18 -9.93 -9.47
CA GLU A 169 14.97 -10.06 -8.25
C GLU A 169 14.88 -8.78 -7.40
N GLU A 170 14.97 -7.61 -8.03
CA GLU A 170 14.81 -6.33 -7.32
C GLU A 170 13.39 -6.14 -6.79
N LEU A 171 12.37 -6.56 -7.55
CA LEU A 171 10.97 -6.56 -7.10
C LEU A 171 10.82 -7.44 -5.85
N ILE A 172 11.31 -8.68 -5.88
CA ILE A 172 11.24 -9.63 -4.76
C ILE A 172 11.98 -9.07 -3.54
N ALA A 173 13.22 -8.60 -3.73
CA ALA A 173 14.02 -8.02 -2.66
C ALA A 173 13.29 -6.84 -2.00
N ARG A 174 12.64 -5.98 -2.81
CA ARG A 174 11.88 -4.87 -2.28
C ARG A 174 10.65 -5.31 -1.49
N ILE A 175 9.91 -6.31 -1.97
CA ILE A 175 8.73 -6.84 -1.27
C ILE A 175 9.12 -7.44 0.09
N HIS A 176 10.25 -8.16 0.17
CA HIS A 176 10.77 -8.67 1.44
C HIS A 176 11.22 -7.56 2.39
N GLU A 177 11.79 -6.46 1.87
CA GLU A 177 12.09 -5.29 2.68
C GLU A 177 10.83 -4.61 3.21
N ASP A 178 9.78 -4.48 2.38
CA ASP A 178 8.49 -3.95 2.80
C ASP A 178 7.87 -4.80 3.93
N ARG A 179 7.96 -6.14 3.81
CA ARG A 179 7.60 -7.08 4.89
C ARG A 179 8.37 -6.78 6.18
N ARG A 180 9.70 -6.68 6.10
CA ARG A 180 10.56 -6.46 7.28
C ARG A 180 10.25 -5.14 7.97
N ILE A 181 10.01 -4.08 7.21
CA ILE A 181 9.59 -2.76 7.73
C ILE A 181 8.26 -2.89 8.47
N ALA A 182 7.26 -3.52 7.85
CA ALA A 182 5.95 -3.71 8.45
C ALA A 182 5.98 -4.57 9.71
N GLU A 183 6.72 -5.69 9.70
CA GLU A 183 6.85 -6.57 10.87
C GLU A 183 7.39 -5.80 12.08
N LYS A 184 8.46 -5.02 11.85
CA LYS A 184 9.09 -4.20 12.89
C LYS A 184 8.13 -3.13 13.40
N ALA A 185 7.50 -2.38 12.50
CA ALA A 185 6.57 -1.31 12.87
C ALA A 185 5.42 -1.87 13.71
N LEU A 186 4.81 -2.99 13.31
CA LEU A 186 3.67 -3.60 13.99
C LEU A 186 3.98 -4.15 15.39
N ASP A 187 5.26 -4.32 15.75
CA ASP A 187 5.68 -4.66 17.12
C ASP A 187 5.82 -3.43 18.04
N SER A 188 5.80 -2.23 17.49
CA SER A 188 5.86 -1.01 18.30
C SER A 188 4.57 -0.78 19.08
N VAL A 189 4.69 -0.11 20.24
CA VAL A 189 3.57 0.26 21.11
C VAL A 189 2.47 1.04 20.38
N ARG A 190 2.84 1.76 19.31
CA ARG A 190 1.89 2.55 18.52
C ARG A 190 0.88 1.68 17.78
N TYR A 191 1.29 0.51 17.30
CA TYR A 191 0.49 -0.29 16.37
C TYR A 191 0.13 -1.68 16.91
N SER A 192 0.81 -2.15 17.97
CA SER A 192 0.66 -3.51 18.49
C SER A 192 -0.74 -3.83 19.00
N ASP A 193 -1.46 -2.83 19.51
CA ASP A 193 -2.77 -3.03 20.14
C ASP A 193 -3.89 -3.30 19.13
N HIS A 194 -3.70 -2.90 17.87
CA HIS A 194 -4.68 -3.16 16.80
C HIS A 194 -4.90 -4.66 16.54
N LYS A 195 -3.96 -5.54 16.93
CA LYS A 195 -4.17 -7.00 16.84
C LYS A 195 -5.32 -7.52 17.71
N TYR A 196 -5.75 -6.72 18.70
CA TYR A 196 -6.87 -7.05 19.58
C TYR A 196 -8.18 -6.40 19.13
N ASP A 197 -8.18 -5.65 18.03
CA ASP A 197 -9.38 -4.99 17.53
C ASP A 197 -10.47 -6.03 17.19
N PRO A 198 -11.69 -5.91 17.75
CA PRO A 198 -12.77 -6.86 17.52
C PRO A 198 -13.18 -7.03 16.06
N ARG A 199 -12.88 -6.06 15.19
CA ARG A 199 -13.18 -6.13 13.74
C ARG A 199 -12.39 -7.22 13.03
N LEU A 200 -11.26 -7.68 13.59
CA LEU A 200 -10.46 -8.78 13.03
C LEU A 200 -11.09 -10.17 13.25
N LYS A 201 -12.17 -10.26 14.05
CA LYS A 201 -12.81 -11.54 14.42
C LYS A 201 -14.26 -11.67 13.93
N LYS A 202 -14.81 -10.63 13.32
CA LYS A 202 -16.23 -10.51 12.98
C LYS A 202 -16.48 -10.58 11.48
#